data_AF-A0A533SPQ9-F1
#
_entry.id   AF-A0A533SPQ9-F1
#
_cell.length_a   1.000
_cell.length_b   1.000
_cell.length_c   1.000
_cell.angle_alpha   90.00
_cell.angle_beta   90.00
_cell.angle_gamma   90.00
#
_symmetry.space_group_name_H-M   'P 1'
#
loop_
_entity.id
_entity.type
_entity.pdbx_description
1 polymer ?
#
loop_
_entity_poly.entity_id
_entity_poly.type
_entity_poly.pdbx_seq_one_letter_code
_entity_poly.pdbx_strand_id
1 'polypeptide(L)'
;MSDYLIGIDGGGSKTAVILARRDGTPLGRGEDGPSNYHAVGKENSFTALDQAISQAWAQAGLAEGSLAAVVLGMAGVDRPEDSTVFENWIAARFPGARVKLVNDGQIALAAGTPQGWGVVVVAGTGSIIFGQDEHGRTARAGGWGYLMGDEGSGYIAALAALQAVARAHDGRGPQTSLTRRILDFYRVAAPPDLIAVVHHPRN
;
A
#
# COMPACT_ATOMS: atom_id res chain seq x y z
N MET A 1 -2.73 3.72 -32.26
CA MET A 1 -2.23 3.70 -30.87
C MET A 1 -3.43 3.45 -29.97
N SER A 2 -3.30 2.69 -28.88
CA SER A 2 -4.41 2.48 -27.94
C SER A 2 -4.84 3.79 -27.27
N ASP A 3 -6.13 3.88 -26.90
CA ASP A 3 -6.73 5.01 -26.18
C ASP A 3 -6.93 4.75 -24.68
N TYR A 4 -6.48 3.60 -24.18
CA TYR A 4 -6.69 3.18 -22.80
C TYR A 4 -5.44 3.36 -21.93
N LEU A 5 -5.66 3.72 -20.68
CA LEU A 5 -4.66 3.89 -19.62
C LEU A 5 -5.04 3.03 -18.43
N ILE A 6 -4.06 2.50 -17.72
CA ILE A 6 -4.28 1.89 -16.41
C ILE A 6 -3.40 2.57 -15.35
N GLY A 7 -4.02 2.90 -14.21
CA GLY A 7 -3.33 3.23 -12.96
C GLY A 7 -3.51 2.12 -11.94
N ILE A 8 -2.43 1.73 -11.26
CA ILE A 8 -2.40 0.67 -10.25
C ILE A 8 -1.87 1.24 -8.94
N ASP A 9 -2.55 0.97 -7.83
CA ASP A 9 -2.12 1.21 -6.45
C ASP A 9 -2.00 -0.16 -5.75
N GLY A 10 -0.77 -0.64 -5.61
CA GLY A 10 -0.46 -1.96 -5.05
C GLY A 10 0.24 -1.85 -3.70
N GLY A 11 -0.40 -2.35 -2.64
CA GLY A 11 0.09 -2.24 -1.27
C GLY A 11 0.17 -3.56 -0.51
N GLY A 12 0.49 -3.45 0.79
CA GLY A 12 0.58 -4.59 1.71
C GLY A 12 -0.76 -5.17 2.17
N SER A 13 -1.88 -4.51 1.88
CA SER A 13 -3.22 -4.98 2.30
C SER A 13 -4.18 -5.18 1.12
N LYS A 14 -4.05 -4.40 0.06
CA LYS A 14 -4.93 -4.44 -1.10
C LYS A 14 -4.21 -3.96 -2.36
N THR A 15 -4.83 -4.23 -3.50
CA THR A 15 -4.48 -3.71 -4.81
C THR A 15 -5.71 -3.05 -5.41
N ALA A 16 -5.57 -1.86 -5.97
CA ALA A 16 -6.63 -1.16 -6.69
C ALA A 16 -6.16 -0.77 -8.09
N VAL A 17 -7.03 -0.97 -9.07
CA VAL A 17 -6.76 -0.67 -10.48
C VAL A 17 -7.86 0.22 -11.03
N ILE A 18 -7.48 1.26 -11.77
CA ILE A 18 -8.40 2.10 -12.55
C ILE A 18 -8.03 1.99 -14.03
N LEU A 19 -9.00 1.59 -14.84
CA LEU A 19 -8.97 1.70 -16.29
C LEU A 19 -9.59 3.04 -16.69
N ALA A 20 -8.91 3.80 -17.55
CA ALA A 20 -9.36 5.10 -18.03
C ALA A 20 -9.08 5.29 -19.53
N ARG A 21 -9.74 6.26 -20.13
CA ARG A 21 -9.35 6.80 -21.45
C ARG A 21 -8.16 7.75 -21.33
N ARG A 22 -7.51 8.06 -22.45
CA ARG A 22 -6.44 9.06 -22.55
C ARG A 22 -6.80 10.45 -22.02
N ASP A 23 -8.07 10.81 -22.05
CA ASP A 23 -8.57 12.08 -21.50
C ASP A 23 -8.77 12.06 -19.97
N GLY A 24 -8.46 10.94 -19.31
CA GLY A 24 -8.62 10.75 -17.88
C GLY A 24 -10.00 10.24 -17.46
N THR A 25 -10.95 10.04 -18.39
CA THR A 25 -12.28 9.53 -18.06
C THR A 25 -12.18 8.10 -17.51
N PRO A 26 -12.58 7.84 -16.25
CA PRO A 26 -12.57 6.51 -15.69
C PRO A 26 -13.63 5.64 -16.37
N LEU A 27 -13.25 4.40 -16.73
CA LEU A 27 -14.10 3.42 -17.40
C LEU A 27 -14.43 2.24 -16.48
N GLY A 28 -13.50 1.84 -15.63
CA GLY A 28 -13.69 0.71 -14.73
C GLY A 28 -12.65 0.65 -13.62
N ARG A 29 -12.99 -0.08 -12.57
CA ARG A 29 -12.20 -0.29 -11.35
C ARG A 29 -12.21 -1.77 -11.00
N GLY A 30 -11.07 -2.25 -10.54
CA GLY A 30 -10.93 -3.58 -9.97
C GLY A 30 -10.11 -3.54 -8.69
N GLU A 31 -10.38 -4.48 -7.79
CA GLU A 31 -9.69 -4.59 -6.52
C GLU A 31 -9.40 -6.05 -6.17
N ASP A 32 -8.25 -6.27 -5.53
CA ASP A 32 -7.89 -7.58 -4.99
C ASP A 32 -7.02 -7.41 -3.74
N GLY A 33 -6.51 -8.53 -3.22
CA GLY A 33 -5.63 -8.63 -2.08
C GLY A 33 -4.26 -7.95 -2.28
N PRO A 34 -3.35 -8.17 -1.32
CA PRO A 34 -2.06 -7.51 -1.28
C PRO A 34 -1.17 -7.87 -2.48
N SER A 35 -0.44 -6.88 -3.00
CA SER A 35 0.52 -7.05 -4.10
C SER A 35 1.95 -6.61 -3.74
N ASN A 36 2.21 -6.28 -2.46
CA ASN A 36 3.58 -6.18 -1.97
C ASN A 36 4.23 -7.58 -1.99
N TYR A 37 5.02 -7.85 -3.03
CA TYR A 37 5.58 -9.17 -3.27
C TYR A 37 6.60 -9.59 -2.20
N HIS A 38 7.18 -8.66 -1.43
CA HIS A 38 8.03 -8.99 -0.28
C HIS A 38 7.23 -9.60 0.88
N ALA A 39 5.95 -9.26 1.00
CA ALA A 39 5.07 -9.78 2.03
C ALA A 39 4.38 -11.09 1.61
N VAL A 40 3.93 -11.20 0.37
CA VAL A 40 3.09 -12.33 -0.09
C VAL A 40 3.74 -13.24 -1.13
N GLY A 41 4.96 -12.93 -1.58
CA GLY A 41 5.62 -13.62 -2.68
C GLY A 41 5.18 -13.12 -4.06
N LYS A 42 5.99 -13.41 -5.08
CA LYS A 42 5.78 -12.94 -6.46
C LYS A 42 4.49 -13.48 -7.10
N GLU A 43 4.21 -14.77 -6.92
CA GLU A 43 3.06 -15.44 -7.54
C GLU A 43 1.73 -14.86 -7.07
N ASN A 44 1.55 -14.73 -5.75
CA ASN A 44 0.36 -14.12 -5.15
C ASN A 44 0.21 -12.64 -5.53
N SER A 45 1.32 -11.89 -5.54
CA SER A 45 1.33 -10.48 -5.93
C SER A 45 0.84 -10.29 -7.38
N PHE A 46 1.38 -11.05 -8.32
CA PHE A 46 0.98 -10.96 -9.73
C PHE A 46 -0.42 -11.47 -9.98
N THR A 47 -0.86 -12.50 -9.25
CA THR A 47 -2.25 -13.00 -9.33
C THR A 47 -3.24 -11.92 -8.88
N ALA A 48 -2.99 -11.24 -7.75
CA ALA A 48 -3.84 -10.15 -7.28
C ALA A 48 -3.87 -8.97 -8.27
N LEU A 49 -2.73 -8.63 -8.87
CA LEU A 49 -2.65 -7.60 -9.91
C LEU A 49 -3.42 -7.99 -11.17
N ASP A 50 -3.25 -9.22 -11.63
CA ASP A 50 -3.90 -9.76 -12.82
C ASP A 50 -5.44 -9.78 -12.65
N GLN A 51 -5.91 -10.20 -11.47
CA GLN A 51 -7.33 -10.21 -11.13
C GLN A 51 -7.91 -8.79 -11.06
N ALA A 52 -7.24 -7.86 -10.39
CA ALA A 52 -7.69 -6.47 -10.31
C ALA A 52 -7.74 -5.80 -11.70
N ILE A 53 -6.79 -6.10 -12.59
CA ILE A 53 -6.81 -5.61 -13.99
C ILE A 53 -8.01 -6.18 -14.75
N SER A 54 -8.22 -7.49 -14.69
CA SER A 54 -9.33 -8.13 -15.41
C SER A 54 -10.69 -7.67 -14.88
N GLN A 55 -10.83 -7.42 -13.58
CA GLN A 55 -12.04 -6.81 -13.00
C GLN A 55 -12.29 -5.40 -13.53
N ALA A 56 -11.26 -4.57 -13.69
CA ALA A 56 -11.42 -3.21 -14.22
C ALA A 56 -11.94 -3.21 -15.67
N TRP A 57 -11.44 -4.11 -16.52
CA TRP A 57 -11.95 -4.30 -17.88
C TRP A 57 -13.38 -4.83 -17.89
N ALA A 58 -13.68 -5.83 -17.05
CA ALA A 58 -15.02 -6.39 -16.93
C ALA A 58 -16.04 -5.35 -16.47
N GLN A 59 -15.71 -4.51 -15.48
CA GLN A 59 -16.59 -3.44 -15.01
C GLN A 59 -16.85 -2.39 -16.10
N ALA A 60 -15.86 -2.11 -16.94
CA ALA A 60 -16.02 -1.22 -18.09
C ALA A 60 -16.91 -1.81 -19.20
N GLY A 61 -17.26 -3.10 -19.15
CA GLY A 61 -18.00 -3.80 -20.20
C GLY A 61 -17.20 -3.93 -21.50
N LEU A 62 -15.87 -3.93 -21.40
CA LEU A 62 -14.96 -3.97 -22.54
C LEU A 62 -14.14 -5.27 -22.51
N ALA A 63 -13.81 -5.79 -23.69
CA ALA A 63 -12.78 -6.82 -23.80
C ALA A 63 -11.41 -6.22 -23.48
N GLU A 64 -10.58 -6.96 -22.76
CA GLU A 64 -9.20 -6.56 -22.48
C GLU A 64 -8.44 -6.35 -23.79
N GLY A 65 -7.76 -5.20 -23.90
CA GLY A 65 -7.08 -4.79 -25.10
C GLY A 65 -5.75 -4.11 -24.82
N SER A 66 -5.08 -3.66 -25.89
CA SER A 66 -3.82 -2.92 -25.79
C SER A 66 -3.97 -1.66 -24.93
N LEU A 67 -2.91 -1.26 -24.23
CA LEU A 67 -2.85 -0.04 -23.44
C LEU A 67 -1.87 0.97 -24.05
N ALA A 68 -2.18 2.25 -23.91
CA ALA A 68 -1.26 3.34 -24.27
C ALA A 68 -0.17 3.48 -23.21
N ALA A 69 -0.57 3.43 -21.93
CA ALA A 69 0.34 3.49 -20.81
C ALA A 69 -0.22 2.78 -19.57
N VAL A 70 0.70 2.35 -18.71
CA VAL A 70 0.43 1.79 -17.38
C VAL A 70 1.29 2.53 -16.37
N VAL A 71 0.66 3.02 -15.31
CA VAL A 71 1.36 3.57 -14.14
C VAL A 71 1.13 2.63 -12.97
N LEU A 72 2.21 2.13 -12.37
CA LEU A 72 2.16 1.26 -11.21
C LEU A 72 2.74 2.01 -10.02
N GLY A 73 1.92 2.31 -9.02
CA GLY A 73 2.35 2.77 -7.70
C GLY A 73 2.42 1.59 -6.77
N MET A 74 3.62 1.13 -6.47
CA MET A 74 3.83 -0.10 -5.71
C MET A 74 4.55 0.20 -4.40
N ALA A 75 3.98 -0.25 -3.29
CA ALA A 75 4.61 -0.17 -1.98
C ALA A 75 5.87 -1.05 -1.94
N GLY A 76 6.99 -0.48 -1.49
CA GLY A 76 8.25 -1.19 -1.32
C GLY A 76 9.10 -1.36 -2.57
N VAL A 77 8.70 -0.79 -3.73
CA VAL A 77 9.59 -0.69 -4.90
C VAL A 77 10.58 0.45 -4.67
N ASP A 78 11.65 0.13 -3.96
CA ASP A 78 12.71 1.07 -3.62
C ASP A 78 14.05 0.70 -4.29
N ARG A 79 14.17 -0.50 -4.88
CA ARG A 79 15.40 -0.98 -5.51
C ARG A 79 15.27 -1.20 -7.03
N PRO A 80 16.36 -1.06 -7.80
CA PRO A 80 16.36 -1.32 -9.24
C PRO A 80 15.89 -2.74 -9.62
N GLU A 81 16.20 -3.73 -8.78
CA GLU A 81 15.81 -5.12 -9.03
C GLU A 81 14.29 -5.32 -8.94
N ASP A 82 13.63 -4.61 -8.01
CA ASP A 82 12.17 -4.60 -7.87
C ASP A 82 11.53 -4.06 -9.14
N SER A 83 12.13 -3.02 -9.71
CA SER A 83 11.61 -2.35 -10.90
C SER A 83 11.61 -3.28 -12.12
N THR A 84 12.70 -4.01 -12.31
CA THR A 84 12.85 -4.95 -13.42
C THR A 84 11.80 -6.07 -13.37
N VAL A 85 11.42 -6.52 -12.17
CA VAL A 85 10.42 -7.59 -11.98
C VAL A 85 9.03 -7.14 -12.44
N PHE A 86 8.59 -5.94 -12.03
CA PHE A 86 7.29 -5.40 -12.46
C PHE A 86 7.27 -4.99 -13.93
N GLU A 87 8.35 -4.39 -14.42
CA GLU A 87 8.50 -4.01 -15.84
C GLU A 87 8.39 -5.22 -16.76
N ASN A 88 9.05 -6.34 -16.42
CA ASN A 88 8.96 -7.57 -17.21
C ASN A 88 7.55 -8.17 -17.19
N TRP A 89 6.90 -8.21 -16.02
CA TRP A 89 5.54 -8.73 -15.89
C TRP A 89 4.54 -7.91 -16.73
N ILE A 90 4.57 -6.59 -16.62
CA ILE A 90 3.63 -5.74 -17.37
C ILE A 90 3.94 -5.70 -18.87
N ALA A 91 5.22 -5.78 -19.26
CA ALA A 91 5.61 -5.85 -20.67
C ALA A 91 5.14 -7.16 -21.33
N ALA A 92 5.12 -8.27 -20.57
CA ALA A 92 4.56 -9.54 -21.03
C ALA A 92 3.03 -9.47 -21.19
N ARG A 93 2.32 -8.82 -20.26
CA ARG A 93 0.85 -8.69 -20.32
C ARG A 93 0.37 -7.68 -21.36
N PHE A 94 1.02 -6.53 -21.46
CA PHE A 94 0.66 -5.46 -22.39
C PHE A 94 1.85 -5.02 -23.27
N PRO A 95 2.21 -5.82 -24.29
CA PRO A 95 3.30 -5.47 -25.19
C PRO A 95 3.09 -4.11 -25.86
N GLY A 96 4.10 -3.24 -25.79
CA GLY A 96 4.09 -1.92 -26.42
C GLY A 96 3.42 -0.80 -25.62
N ALA A 97 2.88 -1.10 -24.43
CA ALA A 97 2.42 -0.05 -23.51
C ALA A 97 3.62 0.72 -22.92
N ARG A 98 3.46 2.03 -22.71
CA ARG A 98 4.43 2.81 -21.94
C ARG A 98 4.27 2.49 -20.46
N VAL A 99 5.34 2.07 -19.80
CA VAL A 99 5.30 1.68 -18.39
C VAL A 99 5.98 2.74 -17.55
N LYS A 100 5.34 3.14 -16.46
CA LYS A 100 5.96 3.95 -15.41
C LYS A 100 5.71 3.29 -14.06
N LEU A 101 6.77 2.77 -13.46
CA LEU A 101 6.74 2.31 -12.08
C LEU A 101 7.16 3.45 -11.16
N VAL A 102 6.40 3.64 -10.09
CA VAL A 102 6.63 4.66 -9.07
C VAL A 102 6.37 4.06 -7.69
N ASN A 103 6.90 4.72 -6.67
CA ASN A 103 6.57 4.42 -5.28
C ASN A 103 5.12 4.89 -4.98
N ASP A 104 4.45 4.22 -4.04
CA ASP A 104 3.07 4.51 -3.61
C ASP A 104 2.87 5.97 -3.14
N GLY A 105 3.89 6.59 -2.54
CA GLY A 105 3.89 8.01 -2.19
C GLY A 105 3.73 8.95 -3.40
N GLN A 106 4.25 8.61 -4.58
CA GLN A 106 4.10 9.44 -5.78
C GLN A 106 2.67 9.44 -6.30
N ILE A 107 2.01 8.29 -6.34
CA ILE A 107 0.60 8.22 -6.79
C ILE A 107 -0.32 8.88 -5.76
N ALA A 108 -0.02 8.76 -4.47
CA ALA A 108 -0.78 9.43 -3.41
C ALA A 108 -0.65 10.96 -3.53
N LEU A 109 0.54 11.47 -3.81
CA LEU A 109 0.75 12.88 -4.09
C LEU A 109 -0.03 13.32 -5.33
N ALA A 110 0.12 12.62 -6.46
CA ALA A 110 -0.56 12.95 -7.71
C ALA A 110 -2.09 12.94 -7.57
N ALA A 111 -2.65 12.06 -6.73
CA ALA A 111 -4.08 12.02 -6.43
C ALA A 111 -4.54 13.21 -5.58
N GLY A 112 -3.65 13.77 -4.74
CA GLY A 112 -3.97 14.87 -3.83
C GLY A 112 -3.81 16.28 -4.42
N THR A 113 -3.05 16.43 -5.51
CA THR A 113 -2.74 17.74 -6.12
C THR A 113 -2.80 17.68 -7.65
N PRO A 114 -3.71 18.44 -8.30
CA PRO A 114 -3.78 18.54 -9.75
C PRO A 114 -2.48 19.05 -10.41
N GLN A 115 -1.65 19.77 -9.65
CA GLN A 115 -0.39 20.31 -10.13
C GLN A 115 0.71 19.23 -10.22
N GLY A 116 0.52 18.07 -9.57
CA GLY A 116 1.49 16.98 -9.57
C GLY A 116 2.73 17.22 -8.70
N TRP A 117 2.75 18.29 -7.90
CA TRP A 117 3.82 18.60 -6.95
C TRP A 117 3.24 19.08 -5.62
N GLY A 118 4.00 18.87 -4.55
CA GLY A 118 3.62 19.13 -3.17
C GLY A 118 4.27 18.13 -2.21
N VAL A 119 3.70 18.01 -1.02
CA VAL A 119 4.13 17.03 0.00
C VAL A 119 2.93 16.20 0.39
N VAL A 120 3.10 14.87 0.41
CA VAL A 120 2.14 13.91 0.95
C VAL A 120 2.68 13.33 2.25
N VAL A 121 1.80 13.23 3.25
CA VAL A 121 2.06 12.59 4.53
C VAL A 121 1.14 11.39 4.64
N VAL A 122 1.73 10.20 4.68
CA VAL A 122 1.00 8.94 4.78
C VAL A 122 1.15 8.41 6.20
N ALA A 123 0.02 8.18 6.87
CA ALA A 123 -0.06 7.57 8.19
C ALA A 123 -1.10 6.43 8.16
N GLY A 124 -0.65 5.24 7.75
CA GLY A 124 -1.45 4.02 7.66
C GLY A 124 -0.91 2.95 8.60
N THR A 125 -0.80 1.71 8.12
CA THR A 125 -0.11 0.64 8.87
C THR A 125 1.33 1.05 9.19
N GLY A 126 2.06 1.58 8.21
CA GLY A 126 3.33 2.28 8.37
C GLY A 126 3.19 3.80 8.13
N SER A 127 4.29 4.53 8.03
CA SER A 127 4.27 5.96 7.70
C SER A 127 5.43 6.41 6.83
N ILE A 128 5.15 7.42 5.99
CA ILE A 128 6.14 8.01 5.08
C ILE A 128 5.72 9.43 4.72
N ILE A 129 6.70 10.30 4.53
CA ILE A 129 6.54 11.62 3.92
C ILE A 129 7.26 11.59 2.58
N PHE A 130 6.55 11.96 1.52
CA PHE A 130 7.10 12.10 0.19
C PHE A 130 6.81 13.50 -0.35
N GLY A 131 7.80 14.13 -0.96
CA GLY A 131 7.68 15.44 -1.57
C GLY A 131 8.18 15.42 -3.00
N GLN A 132 7.51 16.17 -3.86
CA GLN A 132 7.98 16.51 -5.19
C GLN A 132 7.77 18.00 -5.41
N ASP A 133 8.77 18.71 -5.95
CA ASP A 133 8.60 20.11 -6.31
C ASP A 133 8.16 20.30 -7.78
N GLU A 134 7.91 21.54 -8.16
CA GLU A 134 7.47 21.91 -9.51
C GLU A 134 8.46 21.57 -10.64
N HIS A 135 9.73 21.30 -10.28
CA HIS A 135 10.77 20.87 -11.21
C HIS A 135 10.94 19.35 -11.23
N GLY A 136 10.09 18.62 -10.51
CA GLY A 136 10.10 17.17 -10.43
C GLY A 136 11.15 16.59 -9.48
N ARG A 137 11.89 17.43 -8.74
CA ARG A 137 12.87 16.96 -7.74
C ARG A 137 12.11 16.36 -6.57
N THR A 138 12.59 15.23 -6.07
CA THR A 138 11.90 14.46 -5.03
C THR A 138 12.67 14.44 -3.72
N ALA A 139 11.95 14.30 -2.62
CA ALA A 139 12.49 14.11 -1.28
C ALA A 139 11.63 13.12 -0.49
N ARG A 140 12.24 12.40 0.44
CA ARG A 140 11.58 11.42 1.32
C ARG A 140 12.04 11.61 2.76
N ALA A 141 11.12 11.47 3.71
CA ALA A 141 11.43 11.33 5.14
C ALA A 141 10.58 10.21 5.76
N GLY A 142 11.18 9.39 6.63
CA GLY A 142 10.53 8.19 7.16
C GLY A 142 10.46 7.05 6.14
N GLY A 143 9.51 6.12 6.31
CA GLY A 143 9.34 4.96 5.45
C GLY A 143 10.40 3.86 5.65
N TRP A 144 11.07 3.83 6.80
CA TRP A 144 12.08 2.81 7.12
C TRP A 144 11.50 1.49 7.65
N GLY A 145 10.16 1.42 7.73
CA GLY A 145 9.43 0.29 8.29
C GLY A 145 9.42 0.27 9.81
N TYR A 146 8.52 -0.53 10.37
CA TYR A 146 8.17 -0.54 11.80
C TYR A 146 9.32 -0.85 12.78
N LEU A 147 10.42 -1.44 12.32
CA LEU A 147 11.59 -1.73 13.14
C LEU A 147 12.50 -0.51 13.34
N MET A 148 12.53 0.41 12.37
CA MET A 148 13.50 1.51 12.31
C MET A 148 12.86 2.87 12.03
N GLY A 149 11.53 2.96 12.05
CA GLY A 149 10.77 4.18 11.78
C GLY A 149 9.27 3.96 11.93
N ASP A 150 8.50 4.39 10.93
CA ASP A 150 7.04 4.41 10.93
C ASP A 150 6.43 5.27 12.06
N GLU A 151 7.12 6.32 12.48
CA GLU A 151 6.62 7.26 13.47
C GLU A 151 5.27 7.87 13.01
N GLY A 152 4.30 7.91 13.93
CA GLY A 152 2.94 8.37 13.61
C GLY A 152 2.07 7.35 12.87
N SER A 153 2.58 6.16 12.58
CA SER A 153 1.78 5.06 12.01
C SER A 153 0.84 4.41 13.03
N GLY A 154 -0.15 3.68 12.50
CA GLY A 154 -1.02 2.82 13.28
C GLY A 154 -0.27 1.69 14.00
N TYR A 155 0.78 1.13 13.39
CA TYR A 155 1.60 0.09 14.04
C TYR A 155 2.28 0.63 15.30
N ILE A 156 2.95 1.77 15.20
CA ILE A 156 3.64 2.39 16.35
C ILE A 156 2.64 2.81 17.43
N ALA A 157 1.47 3.33 17.04
CA ALA A 157 0.40 3.65 18.00
C ALA A 157 -0.11 2.40 18.74
N ALA A 158 -0.35 1.29 18.03
CA ALA A 158 -0.79 0.03 18.62
C ALA A 158 0.28 -0.58 19.53
N LEU A 159 1.54 -0.56 19.11
CA LEU A 159 2.67 -1.03 19.92
C LEU A 159 2.80 -0.22 21.22
N ALA A 160 2.73 1.11 21.14
CA ALA A 160 2.76 1.97 22.31
C ALA A 160 1.59 1.68 23.28
N ALA A 161 0.39 1.42 22.74
CA ALA A 161 -0.77 1.05 23.53
C ALA A 161 -0.59 -0.29 24.26
N LEU A 162 -0.08 -1.32 23.57
CA LEU A 162 0.23 -2.63 24.16
C LEU A 162 1.31 -2.50 25.25
N GLN A 163 2.38 -1.74 24.99
CA GLN A 163 3.44 -1.48 25.98
C GLN A 163 2.91 -0.73 27.20
N ALA A 164 1.98 0.22 27.02
CA ALA A 164 1.35 0.93 28.13
C ALA A 164 0.53 -0.03 29.02
N VAL A 165 -0.23 -0.96 28.42
CA VAL A 165 -0.98 -1.99 29.16
C VAL A 165 -0.04 -2.91 29.93
N ALA A 166 1.04 -3.38 29.30
CA ALA A 166 2.05 -4.23 29.96
C ALA A 166 2.72 -3.50 31.14
N ARG A 167 3.13 -2.24 30.96
CA ARG A 167 3.73 -1.43 32.03
C ARG A 167 2.74 -1.18 33.18
N ALA A 168 1.47 -0.92 32.88
CA ALA A 168 0.43 -0.72 33.88
C ALA A 168 0.17 -1.99 34.72
N HIS A 169 0.21 -3.17 34.08
CA HIS A 169 0.06 -4.45 34.75
C HIS A 169 1.23 -4.74 35.71
N ASP A 170 2.46 -4.46 35.28
CA ASP A 170 3.67 -4.69 36.08
C ASP A 170 3.91 -3.62 37.16
N GLY A 171 3.06 -2.59 37.26
CA GLY A 171 3.30 -1.44 38.13
C GLY A 171 4.45 -0.52 37.68
N ARG A 172 4.94 -0.69 36.44
CA ARG A 172 6.01 0.13 35.82
C ARG A 172 5.49 1.37 35.10
N GLY A 173 4.19 1.62 35.16
CA GLY A 173 3.53 2.77 34.54
C GLY A 173 2.15 3.03 35.14
N PRO A 174 1.53 4.17 34.81
CA PRO A 174 0.20 4.51 35.30
C PRO A 174 -0.85 3.54 34.73
N GLN A 175 -1.97 3.38 35.46
CA GLN A 175 -3.14 2.70 34.92
C GLN A 175 -3.65 3.42 33.66
N THR A 176 -4.13 2.66 32.68
CA THR A 176 -4.59 3.20 31.40
C THR A 176 -6.00 2.72 31.06
N SER A 177 -6.82 3.61 30.49
CA SER A 177 -8.14 3.26 29.95
C SER A 177 -8.07 2.30 28.75
N LEU A 178 -6.88 2.09 28.19
CA LEU A 178 -6.65 1.18 27.06
C LEU A 178 -6.68 -0.30 27.47
N THR A 179 -6.41 -0.63 28.74
CA THR A 179 -6.34 -2.02 29.21
C THR A 179 -7.59 -2.79 28.85
N ARG A 180 -8.76 -2.32 29.27
CA ARG A 180 -10.03 -3.01 28.99
C ARG A 180 -10.31 -3.12 27.50
N ARG A 181 -10.08 -2.05 26.74
CA ARG A 181 -10.35 -2.01 25.28
C ARG A 181 -9.50 -3.03 24.52
N ILE A 182 -8.23 -3.19 24.88
CA ILE A 182 -7.32 -4.13 24.24
C ILE A 182 -7.68 -5.58 24.62
N LEU A 183 -7.98 -5.84 25.90
CA LEU A 183 -8.43 -7.17 26.34
C LEU A 183 -9.72 -7.59 25.62
N ASP A 184 -10.69 -6.67 25.51
CA ASP A 184 -11.95 -6.91 24.79
C ASP A 184 -11.70 -7.16 23.29
N PHE A 185 -10.81 -6.39 22.65
CA PHE A 185 -10.46 -6.55 21.23
C PHE A 185 -9.87 -7.94 20.94
N TYR A 186 -8.89 -8.37 21.75
CA TYR A 186 -8.26 -9.68 21.61
C TYR A 186 -9.06 -10.83 22.22
N ARG A 187 -10.18 -10.53 22.91
CA ARG A 187 -11.04 -11.49 23.62
C ARG A 187 -10.28 -12.32 24.66
N VAL A 188 -9.47 -11.65 25.47
CA VAL A 188 -8.70 -12.25 26.55
C VAL A 188 -9.06 -11.66 27.90
N ALA A 189 -8.78 -12.37 29.00
CA ALA A 189 -9.25 -11.98 30.33
C ALA A 189 -8.27 -11.06 31.06
N ALA A 190 -6.96 -11.24 30.84
CA ALA A 190 -5.93 -10.50 31.56
C ALA A 190 -4.73 -10.11 30.67
N PRO A 191 -3.96 -9.07 31.04
CA PRO A 191 -2.80 -8.63 30.26
C PRO A 191 -1.76 -9.73 29.91
N PRO A 192 -1.43 -10.71 30.78
CA PRO A 192 -0.52 -11.79 30.43
C PRO A 192 -0.99 -12.64 29.23
N ASP A 193 -2.30 -12.76 29.02
CA ASP A 193 -2.88 -13.52 27.91
C ASP A 193 -2.60 -12.88 26.54
N LEU A 194 -2.26 -11.58 26.52
CA LEU A 194 -1.92 -10.85 25.29
C LEU A 194 -0.67 -11.41 24.61
N ILE A 195 0.25 -12.01 25.37
CA ILE A 195 1.51 -12.58 24.83
C ILE A 195 1.19 -13.63 23.75
N ALA A 196 0.24 -14.52 24.02
CA ALA A 196 -0.10 -15.60 23.09
C ALA A 196 -0.71 -15.06 21.78
N VAL A 197 -1.60 -14.08 21.87
CA VAL A 197 -2.36 -13.57 20.71
C VAL A 197 -1.60 -12.53 19.89
N VAL A 198 -0.67 -11.79 20.49
CA VAL A 198 0.15 -10.79 19.79
C VAL A 198 1.34 -11.44 19.07
N HIS A 199 2.00 -12.41 19.69
CA HIS A 199 3.14 -13.10 19.08
C HIS A 199 2.74 -14.23 18.13
N HIS A 200 1.55 -14.79 18.29
CA HIS A 200 0.99 -15.80 17.40
C HIS A 200 -0.43 -15.39 16.96
N PRO A 201 -0.54 -14.36 16.11
CA PRO A 201 -1.83 -13.97 15.57
C PRO A 201 -2.41 -15.17 14.81
N ARG A 202 -3.61 -15.60 15.19
CA ARG A 202 -4.36 -16.58 14.40
C ARG A 202 -4.82 -15.86 13.14
N ASN A 203 -4.35 -16.32 11.98
CA ASN A 203 -4.85 -15.90 10.67
C ASN A 203 -6.34 -16.20 10.55
#